data_AF-A0A6H5GM49-F1
#
_entry.id   AF-A0A6H5GM49-F1
#
_cell.length_a   1.000
_cell.length_b   1.000
_cell.length_c   1.000
_cell.angle_alpha   90.00
_cell.angle_beta   90.00
_cell.angle_gamma   90.00
#
_symmetry.space_group_name_H-M   'P 1'
#
loop_
_entity.id
_entity.type
_entity.pdbx_description
1 polymer ?
#
loop_
_entity_poly.entity_id
_entity_poly.type
_entity_poly.pdbx_seq_one_letter_code
_entity_poly.pdbx_strand_id
1 'polypeptide(L)'
;MNYLSNFQIGAREVVGFGFNGQPNYMDRIDFPLPAVRWRPETPEIKELRQKEKGDWKNLTIAEKKALYRASFCQTLAEVEAPTGK
;
A
#
# COMPACT_ATOMS: atom_id res chain seq x y z
N MET A 1 -15.30 -19.61 -17.18
CA MET A 1 -15.88 -18.25 -17.39
C MET A 1 -15.69 -17.46 -16.11
N ASN A 2 -14.78 -16.47 -16.13
CA ASN A 2 -14.94 -15.13 -15.57
C ASN A 2 -13.59 -14.41 -15.73
N TYR A 3 -13.49 -13.69 -16.84
CA TYR A 3 -12.44 -12.72 -17.12
C TYR A 3 -12.67 -11.52 -16.21
N LEU A 4 -12.06 -11.51 -15.01
CA LEU A 4 -11.98 -10.28 -14.22
C LEU A 4 -10.61 -9.66 -14.48
N SER A 5 -10.67 -8.59 -15.26
CA SER A 5 -9.65 -7.66 -15.69
C SER A 5 -8.49 -7.45 -14.70
N ASN A 6 -7.31 -7.97 -15.05
CA ASN A 6 -6.02 -7.47 -14.53
C ASN A 6 -5.73 -5.99 -14.90
N PHE A 7 -6.66 -5.29 -15.57
CA PHE A 7 -6.45 -3.97 -16.16
C PHE A 7 -6.55 -2.77 -15.20
N GLN A 8 -7.03 -2.92 -13.96
CA GLN A 8 -7.20 -1.76 -13.06
C GLN A 8 -6.05 -1.52 -12.07
N ILE A 9 -5.23 -2.53 -11.76
CA ILE A 9 -4.18 -2.38 -10.75
C ILE A 9 -2.76 -2.25 -11.30
N GLY A 10 -2.54 -2.45 -12.61
CA GLY A 10 -1.20 -2.40 -13.19
C GLY A 10 -0.25 -3.42 -12.53
N ALA A 11 1.01 -3.04 -12.30
CA ALA A 11 2.02 -3.91 -11.68
C ALA A 11 2.03 -3.86 -10.14
N ARG A 12 0.90 -3.51 -9.51
CA ARG A 12 0.77 -3.40 -8.06
C ARG A 12 0.43 -4.77 -7.45
N GLU A 13 0.99 -5.04 -6.28
CA GLU A 13 0.81 -6.30 -5.56
C GLU A 13 -0.55 -6.34 -4.83
N VAL A 14 -1.26 -7.46 -4.95
CA VAL A 14 -2.44 -7.79 -4.13
C VAL A 14 -1.96 -8.38 -2.80
N VAL A 15 -2.35 -7.77 -1.69
CA VAL A 15 -1.83 -8.05 -0.34
C VAL A 15 -2.89 -8.51 0.66
N GLY A 16 -4.17 -8.50 0.26
CA GLY A 16 -5.25 -8.91 1.15
C GLY A 16 -6.61 -8.93 0.46
N PHE A 17 -7.65 -9.18 1.24
CA PHE A 17 -9.03 -9.30 0.76
C PHE A 17 -9.68 -7.94 0.40
N GLY A 18 -9.30 -6.86 1.09
CA GLY A 18 -9.93 -5.55 0.98
C GLY A 18 -11.39 -5.53 1.47
N PHE A 19 -12.09 -4.43 1.21
CA PHE A 19 -13.43 -4.20 1.79
C PHE A 19 -14.57 -4.94 1.06
N ASN A 20 -14.35 -5.43 -0.16
CA ASN A 20 -15.38 -6.08 -0.99
C ASN A 20 -14.87 -7.30 -1.79
N GLY A 21 -13.71 -7.85 -1.42
CA GLY A 21 -13.11 -9.00 -2.11
C GLY A 21 -12.55 -8.70 -3.50
N GLN A 22 -12.51 -7.43 -3.92
CA GLN A 22 -11.90 -7.00 -5.17
C GLN A 22 -10.52 -6.38 -4.91
N PRO A 23 -9.56 -6.52 -5.84
CA PRO A 23 -8.23 -5.94 -5.71
C PRO A 23 -8.27 -4.44 -6.01
N ASN A 24 -8.82 -3.65 -5.09
CA ASN A 24 -8.87 -2.18 -5.19
C ASN A 24 -8.02 -1.50 -4.12
N TYR A 25 -7.67 -0.25 -4.40
CA TYR A 25 -6.99 0.64 -3.48
C TYR A 25 -7.88 1.86 -3.21
N MET A 26 -8.10 2.18 -1.94
CA MET A 26 -8.72 3.44 -1.52
C MET A 26 -8.22 3.78 -0.12
N ASP A 27 -7.84 5.04 0.11
CA ASP A 27 -7.52 5.52 1.46
C ASP A 27 -8.84 5.73 2.22
N ARG A 28 -9.12 4.83 3.18
CA ARG A 28 -10.36 4.82 3.98
C ARG A 28 -10.05 4.60 5.45
N ILE A 29 -10.68 5.38 6.31
CA ILE A 29 -10.50 5.25 7.76
C ILE A 29 -11.19 3.98 8.29
N ASP A 30 -12.36 3.65 7.74
CA ASP A 30 -13.14 2.46 8.12
C ASP A 30 -12.60 1.16 7.49
N PHE A 31 -11.74 1.26 6.48
CA PHE A 31 -11.02 0.14 5.87
C PHE A 31 -9.55 0.52 5.62
N PRO A 32 -8.72 0.59 6.69
CA PRO A 32 -7.37 1.15 6.61
C PRO A 32 -6.36 0.24 5.88
N LEU A 33 -6.74 -1.01 5.60
CA LEU A 33 -5.90 -2.01 4.93
C LEU A 33 -6.51 -2.36 3.56
N PRO A 34 -6.13 -1.65 2.47
CA PRO A 34 -6.62 -1.91 1.13
C PRO A 34 -6.14 -3.28 0.60
N ALA A 35 -6.82 -3.81 -0.42
CA ALA A 35 -6.47 -5.11 -1.00
C ALA A 35 -5.15 -5.10 -1.77
N VAL A 36 -4.67 -3.93 -2.18
CA VAL A 36 -3.54 -3.76 -3.10
C VAL A 36 -2.57 -2.71 -2.53
N ARG A 37 -1.28 -2.79 -2.89
CA ARG A 37 -0.31 -1.73 -2.58
C ARG A 37 -0.61 -0.45 -3.36
N TRP A 38 -0.23 0.71 -2.82
CA TRP A 38 -0.37 1.98 -3.53
C TRP A 38 0.48 2.04 -4.82
N ARG A 39 1.77 1.69 -4.73
CA ARG A 39 2.71 1.76 -5.86
C ARG A 39 3.12 0.37 -6.35
N PRO A 40 3.48 0.23 -7.64
CA PRO A 40 4.22 -0.93 -8.11
C PRO A 40 5.55 -1.07 -7.36
N GLU A 41 6.05 -2.29 -7.28
CA GLU A 41 7.33 -2.54 -6.63
C GLU A 41 8.49 -2.05 -7.49
N THR A 42 9.40 -1.29 -6.89
CA THR A 42 10.69 -0.90 -7.50
C THR A 42 11.80 -1.79 -6.95
N PRO A 43 12.96 -1.92 -7.63
CA PRO A 43 14.10 -2.69 -7.12
C PRO A 43 14.52 -2.30 -5.70
N GLU A 44 14.53 -1.00 -5.39
CA GLU A 44 14.91 -0.48 -4.07
C GLU A 44 13.91 -0.87 -2.98
N ILE A 45 12.61 -0.80 -3.27
CA ILE A 45 11.57 -1.26 -2.35
C ILE A 45 11.65 -2.77 -2.18
N LYS A 46 11.91 -3.54 -3.23
CA LYS A 46 12.02 -4.99 -3.17
C LYS A 46 13.15 -5.46 -2.25
N GLU A 47 14.30 -4.79 -2.31
CA GLU A 47 15.41 -5.02 -1.36
C GLU A 47 15.00 -4.65 0.06
N LEU A 48 14.35 -3.51 0.23
CA LEU A 48 13.89 -3.05 1.54
C LEU A 48 12.84 -3.98 2.16
N ARG A 49 12.00 -4.64 1.35
CA ARG A 49 11.07 -5.69 1.78
C ARG A 49 11.79 -6.93 2.28
N GLN A 50 12.96 -7.28 1.74
CA GLN A 50 13.74 -8.39 2.33
C GLN A 50 14.27 -8.01 3.71
N LYS A 51 14.71 -6.76 3.89
CA LYS A 51 15.12 -6.22 5.20
C LYS A 51 13.94 -6.14 6.18
N GLU A 52 12.75 -5.81 5.70
CA GLU A 52 11.50 -5.74 6.50
C GLU A 52 11.14 -7.07 7.17
N LYS A 53 11.56 -8.21 6.61
CA LYS A 53 11.35 -9.54 7.21
C LYS A 53 12.19 -9.79 8.48
N GLY A 54 13.21 -8.98 8.74
CA GLY A 54 14.10 -9.07 9.90
C GLY A 54 13.67 -8.17 11.06
N ASP A 55 14.61 -7.85 11.96
CA ASP A 55 14.36 -6.94 13.08
C ASP A 55 14.22 -5.48 12.62
N TRP A 56 13.07 -4.87 12.92
CA TRP A 56 12.74 -3.49 12.59
C TRP A 56 13.56 -2.44 13.36
N LYS A 57 14.34 -2.84 14.37
CA LYS A 57 15.36 -1.98 14.98
C LYS A 57 16.49 -1.65 14.00
N ASN A 58 16.72 -2.49 13.00
CA ASN A 58 17.73 -2.27 11.96
C ASN A 58 17.21 -1.42 10.79
N LEU A 59 15.92 -1.05 10.79
CA LEU A 59 15.33 -0.14 9.82
C LEU A 59 15.46 1.31 10.31
N THR A 60 16.06 2.16 9.48
CA THR A 60 16.09 3.60 9.68
C THR A 60 14.69 4.20 9.56
N ILE A 61 14.51 5.42 10.07
CA ILE A 61 13.22 6.14 9.94
C ILE A 61 12.88 6.38 8.46
N ALA A 62 13.87 6.69 7.63
CA ALA A 62 13.68 6.91 6.20
C ALA A 62 13.18 5.64 5.49
N GLU A 63 13.76 4.48 5.83
CA GLU A 63 13.34 3.18 5.31
C GLU A 63 11.91 2.83 5.69
N LYS A 64 11.53 3.03 6.96
CA LYS A 64 10.14 2.81 7.41
C LYS A 64 9.16 3.71 6.64
N LYS A 65 9.53 4.97 6.42
CA LYS A 65 8.72 5.91 5.61
C LYS A 65 8.63 5.49 4.14
N ALA A 66 9.72 4.96 3.57
CA ALA A 66 9.73 4.44 2.20
C ALA A 66 8.81 3.23 2.04
N LEU A 67 8.88 2.25 2.95
CA LEU A 67 7.96 1.11 3.01
C LEU A 67 6.50 1.56 3.15
N TYR A 68 6.25 2.56 4.01
CA TYR A 68 4.93 3.14 4.19
C TYR A 68 4.41 3.76 2.89
N ARG A 69 5.16 4.67 2.26
CA ARG A 69 4.73 5.36 1.02
C ARG A 69 4.68 4.45 -0.22
N ALA A 70 5.37 3.30 -0.20
CA ALA A 70 5.18 2.26 -1.20
C ALA A 70 3.84 1.52 -1.01
N SER A 71 3.42 1.35 0.25
CA SER A 71 2.19 0.64 0.60
C SER A 71 0.95 1.53 0.53
N PHE A 72 1.06 2.78 0.98
CA PHE A 72 -0.04 3.69 1.20
C PHE A 72 0.20 5.04 0.52
N CYS A 73 -0.85 5.62 -0.06
CA CYS A 73 -0.82 6.95 -0.64
C CYS A 73 -0.83 8.01 0.47
N GLN A 74 -1.84 7.93 1.36
CA GLN A 74 -2.06 8.91 2.42
C GLN A 74 -1.87 8.30 3.82
N THR A 75 -1.56 9.14 4.79
CA THR A 75 -1.73 8.85 6.22
C THR A 75 -3.17 9.09 6.63
N LEU A 76 -3.63 8.48 7.74
CA LEU A 76 -4.97 8.76 8.25
C LEU A 76 -5.18 10.26 8.54
N ALA A 77 -4.16 10.93 9.10
CA ALA A 77 -4.19 12.37 9.31
C ALA A 77 -4.30 13.18 7.99
N GLU A 78 -3.71 12.71 6.89
CA GLU A 78 -3.85 13.33 5.57
C GLU A 78 -5.27 13.14 5.00
N VAL A 79 -5.89 11.97 5.24
CA VAL A 79 -7.28 11.68 4.82
C VAL A 79 -8.29 12.52 5.60
N GLU A 80 -8.04 12.74 6.90
CA GLU A 80 -8.92 13.53 7.79
C GLU A 80 -8.73 15.04 7.65
N ALA A 81 -7.66 15.49 7.00
CA ALA A 81 -7.36 16.91 6.89
C ALA A 81 -8.47 17.65 6.12
N PRO A 82 -8.89 18.85 6.59
CA PRO A 82 -9.90 19.64 5.90
C PRO A 82 -9.39 20.05 4.51
N THR A 83 -10.23 19.91 3.48
CA THR A 83 -9.82 20.20 2.09
C THR A 83 -9.83 21.70 1.75
N GLY A 84 -10.15 22.57 2.70
CA GLY A 84 -10.23 24.02 2.50
C GLY A 84 -11.27 24.48 1.47
N LYS A 85 -12.32 23.67 1.25
CA LYS A 85 -13.43 23.98 0.34
C LYS A 85 -14.56 24.70 1.07
#